data_AF-X6P6L3-F1
#
_entry.id   AF-X6P6L3-F1
#
_cell.length_a   1.000
_cell.length_b   1.000
_cell.length_c   1.000
_cell.angle_alpha   90.00
_cell.angle_beta   90.00
_cell.angle_gamma   90.00
#
_symmetry.space_group_name_H-M   'P 1'
#
loop_
_entity.id
_entity.type
_entity.pdbx_description
1 polymer ?
#
loop_
_entity_poly.entity_id
_entity_poly.type
_entity_poly.pdbx_seq_one_letter_code
_entity_poly.pdbx_strand_id
1 'polypeptide(L)'
;MNKKIRELQNTVKDLQSQIEKMQENDNEQNKQIDNLKRGLLEKDQTMIALADNIQQFKKETGQYNVGLKKQMEQYQVKFEEFKSMQSKYNIQQLKSQTDAQTEEEEEEEEEGQKNEQKEKEITTFDCGNMLSFIESSDLKNGVDFLLVNEYRKLVKLTNNEWNDYKFGIFLFGEKITLTVDCNKDNQELGYLKIKTSHLWIKDPSSKIDCSELGYAHDQGPGRGGSGKWGSGGGYGTKGSEGEDLLDSSIGRETYGEETLLKEIHFGSGGGSGRKSSSHPGSGGGIIKLLIEQQLINHGSIRSNGGNGWRSGGGGSGGSILIELQCQSQSHPNTLKHTFGTITCTGGNSSGGGSSGGEGRIAIYGSTKFNRISLFLIFQLRKYNALYWNAFECTVETIQHKKKNDDRLLFVCVVFIS
;
A
#
# COMPACT_ATOMS: atom_id res chain seq x y z
N MET A 1 -35.46 83.56 32.21
CA MET A 1 -35.75 82.31 32.95
C MET A 1 -36.30 81.21 32.02
N ASN A 2 -37.30 81.49 31.16
CA ASN A 2 -37.95 80.48 30.30
C ASN A 2 -37.05 79.72 29.30
N LYS A 3 -36.01 80.36 28.74
CA LYS A 3 -35.09 79.69 27.79
C LYS A 3 -34.31 78.53 28.44
N LYS A 4 -33.75 78.76 29.64
CA LYS A 4 -33.03 77.75 30.41
C LYS A 4 -33.93 76.59 30.85
N ILE A 5 -35.20 76.87 31.18
CA ILE A 5 -36.20 75.84 31.52
C ILE A 5 -36.50 74.96 30.30
N ARG A 6 -36.66 75.54 29.11
CA ARG A 6 -36.89 74.79 27.87
C ARG A 6 -35.68 73.93 27.48
N GLU A 7 -34.47 74.44 27.63
CA GLU A 7 -33.23 73.67 27.41
C GLU A 7 -33.16 72.47 28.38
N LEU A 8 -33.42 72.69 29.67
CA LEU A 8 -33.46 71.61 30.66
C LEU A 8 -34.52 70.55 30.32
N GLN A 9 -35.72 70.95 29.91
CA GLN A 9 -36.79 70.03 29.50
C GLN A 9 -36.39 69.17 28.29
N ASN A 10 -35.67 69.75 27.33
CA ASN A 10 -35.16 69.00 26.19
C ASN A 10 -34.07 68.00 26.61
N THR A 11 -33.15 68.39 27.50
CA THR A 11 -32.14 67.47 28.05
C THR A 11 -32.79 66.32 28.82
N VAL A 12 -33.82 66.58 29.61
CA VAL A 12 -34.55 65.52 30.34
C VAL A 12 -35.20 64.53 29.37
N LYS A 13 -35.83 65.00 28.29
CA LYS A 13 -36.42 64.12 27.27
C LYS A 13 -35.38 63.28 26.53
N ASP A 14 -34.23 63.87 26.21
CA ASP A 14 -33.14 63.15 25.57
C ASP A 14 -32.58 62.05 26.49
N LEU A 15 -32.36 62.36 27.76
CA LEU A 15 -31.93 61.37 28.76
C LEU A 15 -32.98 60.26 28.96
N GLN A 16 -34.27 60.59 28.96
CA GLN A 16 -35.35 59.59 29.02
C GLN A 16 -35.31 58.65 27.80
N SER A 17 -35.15 59.20 26.60
CA SER A 17 -35.03 58.38 25.37
C SER A 17 -33.77 57.51 25.38
N GLN A 18 -32.65 58.01 25.91
CA GLN A 18 -31.42 57.21 26.06
C GLN A 18 -31.62 56.06 27.06
N ILE A 19 -32.32 56.31 28.18
CA ILE A 19 -32.64 55.27 29.18
C ILE A 19 -33.54 54.18 28.58
N GLU A 20 -34.59 54.56 27.83
CA GLU A 20 -35.47 53.60 27.15
C GLU A 20 -34.69 52.73 26.17
N LYS A 21 -33.82 53.32 25.34
CA LYS A 21 -32.95 52.55 24.42
C LYS A 21 -31.99 51.60 25.15
N MET A 22 -31.43 52.03 26.29
CA MET A 22 -30.59 51.14 27.11
C MET A 22 -31.40 49.97 27.66
N GLN A 23 -32.62 50.21 28.15
CA GLN A 23 -33.51 49.15 28.64
C GLN A 23 -33.93 48.17 27.54
N GLU A 24 -34.20 48.66 26.33
CA GLU A 24 -34.49 47.80 25.18
C GLU A 24 -33.28 46.93 24.80
N ASN A 25 -32.09 47.51 24.77
CA ASN A 25 -30.86 46.76 24.51
C ASN A 25 -30.57 45.72 25.58
N ASP A 26 -30.74 46.04 26.87
CA ASP A 26 -30.56 45.09 27.98
C ASP A 26 -31.56 43.93 27.86
N ASN A 27 -32.81 44.21 27.50
CA ASN A 27 -33.83 43.18 27.27
C ASN A 27 -33.48 42.27 26.09
N GLU A 28 -32.95 42.82 25.00
CA GLU A 28 -32.53 42.04 23.83
C GLU A 28 -31.29 41.18 24.15
N GLN A 29 -30.32 41.72 24.88
CA GLN A 29 -29.17 40.95 25.37
C GLN A 29 -29.60 39.79 26.28
N ASN A 30 -30.56 39.99 27.17
CA ASN A 30 -31.09 38.93 28.02
C ASN A 30 -31.74 37.80 27.21
N LYS A 31 -32.50 38.12 26.15
CA LYS A 31 -33.05 37.10 25.23
C LYS A 31 -31.96 36.32 24.52
N GLN A 32 -30.88 36.98 24.08
CA GLN A 32 -29.74 36.32 23.44
C GLN A 32 -29.03 35.36 24.42
N ILE A 33 -28.84 35.78 25.67
CA ILE A 33 -28.26 34.95 26.73
C ILE A 33 -29.12 33.70 26.98
N ASP A 34 -30.44 33.84 27.06
CA ASP A 34 -31.34 32.70 27.29
C ASP A 34 -31.38 31.72 26.11
N ASN A 35 -31.29 32.22 24.87
CA ASN A 35 -31.15 31.37 23.69
C ASN A 35 -29.80 30.62 23.69
N LEU A 36 -28.70 31.27 24.07
CA LEU A 36 -27.40 30.63 24.20
C LEU A 36 -27.39 29.56 25.30
N LYS A 37 -28.01 29.81 26.45
CA LYS A 37 -28.16 28.83 27.53
C LYS A 37 -28.91 27.58 27.07
N ARG A 38 -30.00 27.76 26.30
CA ARG A 38 -30.77 26.64 25.73
C ARG A 38 -29.92 25.82 24.75
N GLY A 39 -29.23 26.48 23.83
CA GLY A 39 -28.34 25.81 22.88
C GLY A 39 -27.17 25.09 23.54
N LEU A 40 -26.66 25.60 24.67
CA LEU A 40 -25.64 24.92 25.45
C LEU A 40 -26.18 23.64 26.11
N LEU A 41 -27.38 23.71 26.70
CA LEU A 41 -28.05 22.56 27.32
C LEU A 41 -28.34 21.43 26.31
N GLU A 42 -28.78 21.76 25.10
CA GLU A 42 -28.99 20.79 24.01
C GLU A 42 -27.69 20.09 23.59
N LYS A 43 -26.58 20.83 23.56
CA LYS A 43 -25.25 20.26 23.26
C LYS A 43 -24.76 19.34 24.37
N ASP A 44 -24.97 19.69 25.64
CA ASP A 44 -24.62 18.83 26.78
C ASP A 44 -25.40 17.50 26.75
N GLN A 45 -26.70 17.56 26.44
CA GLN A 45 -27.52 16.35 26.25
C GLN A 45 -27.00 15.46 25.11
N THR A 46 -26.61 16.08 23.99
CA THR A 46 -26.03 15.36 22.84
C THR A 46 -24.69 14.71 23.21
N MET A 47 -23.87 15.39 24.02
CA MET A 47 -22.58 14.88 24.48
C MET A 47 -22.74 13.68 25.41
N ILE A 48 -23.74 13.69 26.30
CA ILE A 48 -24.08 12.57 27.17
C ILE A 48 -24.53 11.37 26.32
N ALA A 49 -25.43 11.57 25.36
CA ALA A 49 -25.90 10.50 24.48
C ALA A 49 -24.75 9.88 23.64
N LEU A 50 -23.81 10.72 23.17
CA LEU A 50 -22.62 10.24 22.46
C LEU A 50 -21.69 9.43 23.38
N ALA A 51 -21.51 9.86 24.62
CA ALA A 51 -20.70 9.14 25.60
C ALA A 51 -21.28 7.75 25.91
N ASP A 52 -22.61 7.64 26.03
CA ASP A 52 -23.30 6.36 26.24
C ASP A 52 -23.11 5.42 25.04
N ASN A 53 -23.27 5.94 23.81
CA ASN A 53 -23.02 5.17 22.59
C ASN A 53 -21.58 4.66 22.51
N ILE A 54 -20.59 5.47 22.88
CA ILE A 54 -19.17 5.06 22.92
C ILE A 54 -18.95 3.95 23.95
N GLN A 55 -19.57 4.03 25.13
CA GLN A 55 -19.46 2.99 26.16
C GLN A 55 -20.10 1.68 25.69
N GLN A 56 -21.25 1.76 25.02
CA GLN A 56 -21.90 0.59 24.45
C GLN A 56 -21.05 -0.08 23.37
N PHE A 57 -20.48 0.70 22.44
CA PHE A 57 -19.59 0.19 21.40
C PHE A 57 -18.34 -0.50 21.99
N LYS A 58 -17.77 0.05 23.06
CA LYS A 58 -16.65 -0.58 23.79
C LYS A 58 -17.03 -1.94 24.37
N LYS A 59 -18.24 -2.06 24.92
CA LYS A 59 -18.76 -3.32 25.48
C LYS A 59 -18.95 -4.37 24.38
N GLU A 60 -19.56 -4.00 23.26
CA GLU A 60 -19.78 -4.87 22.10
C GLU A 60 -18.45 -5.35 21.51
N THR A 61 -17.48 -4.45 21.33
CA THR A 61 -16.12 -4.78 20.87
C THR A 61 -15.42 -5.74 21.82
N GLY A 62 -15.59 -5.55 23.14
CA GLY A 62 -15.07 -6.46 24.16
C GLY A 62 -15.66 -7.87 24.06
N GLN A 63 -16.98 -7.97 23.86
CA GLN A 63 -17.67 -9.25 23.69
C GLN A 63 -17.23 -9.97 22.40
N TYR A 64 -17.14 -9.24 21.29
CA TYR A 64 -16.66 -9.79 20.02
C TYR A 64 -15.25 -10.38 20.14
N ASN A 65 -14.34 -9.66 20.80
CA ASN A 65 -12.96 -10.12 21.02
C ASN A 65 -12.90 -11.40 21.87
N VAL A 66 -13.77 -11.54 22.88
CA VAL A 66 -13.89 -12.78 23.67
C VAL A 66 -14.40 -13.93 22.80
N GLY A 67 -15.40 -13.69 21.94
CA GLY A 67 -15.91 -14.69 20.99
C GLY A 67 -14.83 -15.17 20.01
N LEU A 68 -14.08 -14.24 19.42
CA LEU A 68 -12.98 -14.53 18.51
C LEU A 68 -11.87 -15.35 19.21
N LYS A 69 -11.55 -15.03 20.47
CA LYS A 69 -10.56 -15.77 21.26
C LYS A 69 -11.00 -17.23 21.47
N LYS A 70 -12.27 -17.46 21.81
CA LYS A 70 -12.81 -18.83 21.97
C LYS A 70 -12.75 -19.63 20.66
N GLN A 71 -13.05 -19.01 19.51
CA GLN A 71 -12.94 -19.67 18.22
C GLN A 71 -11.49 -20.05 17.89
N MET A 72 -10.53 -19.16 18.17
CA MET A 72 -9.11 -19.44 17.99
C MET A 72 -8.63 -20.60 18.85
N GLU A 73 -9.05 -20.65 20.13
CA GLU A 73 -8.75 -21.76 21.04
C GLU A 73 -9.32 -23.09 20.50
N GLN A 74 -10.53 -23.09 19.94
CA GLN A 74 -11.12 -24.27 19.30
C GLN A 74 -10.34 -24.73 18.05
N TYR A 75 -9.88 -23.80 17.21
CA TYR A 75 -9.06 -24.13 16.04
C TYR A 75 -7.70 -24.71 16.45
N GLN A 76 -7.11 -24.19 17.53
CA GLN A 76 -5.84 -24.70 18.04
C GLN A 76 -5.97 -26.16 18.50
N VAL A 77 -7.05 -26.51 19.20
CA VAL A 77 -7.33 -27.91 19.59
C VAL A 77 -7.48 -28.80 18.36
N LYS A 78 -8.31 -28.42 17.38
CA LYS A 78 -8.50 -29.19 16.13
C LYS A 78 -7.19 -29.37 15.36
N PHE A 79 -6.32 -28.37 15.37
CA PHE A 79 -5.03 -28.43 14.70
C PHE A 79 -4.07 -29.42 15.38
N GLU A 80 -4.04 -29.46 16.71
CA GLU A 80 -3.25 -30.47 17.44
C GLU A 80 -3.80 -31.89 17.27
N GLU A 81 -5.13 -32.05 17.21
CA GLU A 81 -5.77 -33.33 16.84
C GLU A 81 -5.35 -33.78 15.44
N PHE A 82 -5.34 -32.86 14.47
CA PHE A 82 -4.90 -33.14 13.10
C PHE A 82 -3.44 -33.59 13.02
N LYS A 83 -2.53 -32.90 13.73
CA LYS A 83 -1.12 -33.32 13.83
C LYS A 83 -0.99 -34.73 14.41
N SER A 84 -1.77 -35.05 15.45
CA SER A 84 -1.77 -36.38 16.06
C SER A 84 -2.27 -37.47 15.10
N MET A 85 -3.28 -37.17 14.28
CA MET A 85 -3.74 -38.09 13.24
C MET A 85 -2.68 -38.31 12.15
N GLN A 86 -2.03 -37.24 11.71
CA GLN A 86 -1.00 -37.32 10.68
C GLN A 86 0.23 -38.13 11.16
N SER A 87 0.66 -37.94 12.41
CA SER A 87 1.76 -38.75 12.97
C SER A 87 1.40 -40.23 13.09
N LYS A 88 0.18 -40.56 13.50
CA LYS A 88 -0.32 -41.95 13.54
C LYS A 88 -0.35 -42.57 12.14
N TYR A 89 -0.82 -41.83 11.14
CA TYR A 89 -0.86 -42.29 9.75
C TYR A 89 0.55 -42.59 9.22
N ASN A 90 1.51 -41.69 9.46
CA ASN A 90 2.90 -41.88 9.05
C ASN A 90 3.54 -43.11 9.75
N ILE A 91 3.29 -43.30 11.05
CA ILE A 91 3.76 -44.50 11.78
C ILE A 91 3.15 -45.77 11.21
N GLN A 92 1.87 -45.75 10.83
CA GLN A 92 1.19 -46.91 10.25
C GLN A 92 1.70 -47.24 8.85
N GLN A 93 1.95 -46.23 8.01
CA GLN A 93 2.56 -46.42 6.70
C GLN A 93 3.98 -46.98 6.81
N LEU A 94 4.81 -46.46 7.73
CA LEU A 94 6.14 -47.01 7.97
C LEU A 94 6.07 -48.49 8.39
N LYS A 95 5.19 -48.85 9.33
CA LYS A 95 5.02 -50.24 9.76
C LYS A 95 4.61 -51.16 8.62
N SER A 96 3.67 -50.75 7.76
CA SER A 96 3.29 -51.55 6.59
C SER A 96 4.41 -51.71 5.55
N GLN A 97 5.36 -50.77 5.49
CA GLN A 97 6.55 -50.89 4.65
C GLN A 97 7.59 -51.82 5.29
N THR A 98 7.75 -51.79 6.62
CA THR A 98 8.67 -52.69 7.34
C THR A 98 8.21 -54.14 7.34
N ASP A 99 6.91 -54.39 7.49
CA ASP A 99 6.35 -55.76 7.46
C ASP A 99 6.38 -56.37 6.04
N ALA A 100 6.36 -55.54 4.99
CA ALA A 100 6.52 -55.97 3.60
C ALA A 100 8.00 -56.21 3.20
N GLN A 101 8.95 -55.67 3.96
CA GLN A 101 10.41 -55.84 3.75
C GLN A 101 11.02 -56.94 4.64
N THR A 102 10.21 -57.75 5.33
CA THR A 102 10.71 -58.88 6.16
C THR A 102 10.61 -60.24 5.43
N GLU A 103 10.17 -60.30 4.17
CA GLU A 103 10.16 -61.54 3.38
C GLU A 103 11.03 -61.53 2.12
N GLU A 104 11.59 -60.39 1.71
CA GLU A 104 12.54 -60.34 0.59
C GLU A 104 13.72 -59.43 0.94
N GLU A 105 14.92 -60.00 0.72
CA GLU A 105 16.24 -59.36 0.55
C GLU A 105 17.08 -59.16 1.84
N GLU A 106 17.98 -60.08 2.20
CA GLU A 106 19.32 -60.25 1.59
C GLU A 106 19.48 -59.61 0.20
N GLU A 107 20.25 -58.53 0.14
CA GLU A 107 20.69 -57.75 -1.04
C GLU A 107 19.73 -56.62 -1.49
N GLU A 108 19.90 -55.42 -0.91
CA GLU A 108 19.94 -54.10 -1.61
C GLU A 108 19.67 -52.91 -0.64
N GLU A 109 20.53 -52.74 0.37
CA GLU A 109 20.63 -51.47 1.11
C GLU A 109 21.70 -50.58 0.44
N GLU A 110 21.32 -49.64 -0.44
CA GLU A 110 22.11 -48.40 -0.61
C GLU A 110 21.40 -47.20 -1.32
N GLU A 111 20.21 -47.31 -1.91
CA GLU A 111 19.63 -46.17 -2.68
C GLU A 111 18.48 -45.37 -2.01
N GLY A 112 17.86 -45.87 -0.94
CA GLY A 112 16.64 -45.26 -0.37
C GLY A 112 16.83 -43.95 0.42
N GLN A 113 18.03 -43.66 0.95
CA GLN A 113 18.25 -42.50 1.83
C GLN A 113 18.59 -41.19 1.09
N LYS A 114 18.78 -41.20 -0.25
CA LYS A 114 19.22 -40.01 -1.01
C LYS A 114 18.10 -39.02 -1.39
N ASN A 115 16.84 -39.44 -1.46
CA ASN A 115 15.77 -38.57 -1.98
C ASN A 115 15.13 -37.64 -0.94
N GLU A 116 15.06 -38.04 0.35
CA GLU A 116 14.49 -37.19 1.40
C GLU A 116 15.46 -36.09 1.89
N GLN A 117 16.76 -36.26 1.66
CA GLN A 117 17.79 -35.25 1.92
C GLN A 117 17.83 -34.17 0.81
N LYS A 118 17.58 -34.54 -0.44
CA LYS A 118 17.59 -33.61 -1.59
C LYS A 118 16.46 -32.56 -1.54
N GLU A 119 15.25 -32.92 -1.09
CA GLU A 119 14.16 -31.93 -0.97
C GLU A 119 14.36 -30.96 0.21
N LYS A 120 15.09 -31.36 1.27
CA LYS A 120 15.39 -30.49 2.41
C LYS A 120 16.48 -29.45 2.09
N GLU A 121 17.42 -29.77 1.20
CA GLU A 121 18.55 -28.90 0.84
C GLU A 121 18.17 -27.73 -0.09
N ILE A 122 17.08 -27.83 -0.85
CA ILE A 122 16.65 -26.79 -1.81
C ILE A 122 16.09 -25.53 -1.11
N THR A 123 15.73 -25.62 0.18
CA THR A 123 14.99 -24.57 0.90
C THR A 123 15.82 -23.37 1.38
N THR A 124 17.12 -23.32 1.10
CA THR A 124 18.02 -22.26 1.59
C THR A 124 18.90 -21.63 0.50
N PHE A 125 18.67 -21.93 -0.77
CA PHE A 125 19.46 -21.33 -1.84
C PHE A 125 19.27 -19.81 -1.86
N ASP A 126 20.38 -19.08 -1.93
CA ASP A 126 20.35 -17.68 -2.34
C ASP A 126 20.18 -17.59 -3.87
N CYS A 127 19.98 -16.39 -4.39
CA CYS A 127 19.81 -16.17 -5.83
C CYS A 127 21.02 -16.68 -6.65
N GLY A 128 22.23 -16.70 -6.09
CA GLY A 128 23.43 -17.17 -6.79
C GLY A 128 23.50 -18.69 -6.88
N ASN A 129 23.20 -19.37 -5.79
CA ASN A 129 23.12 -20.83 -5.75
C ASN A 129 21.93 -21.33 -6.59
N MET A 130 20.79 -20.65 -6.51
CA MET A 130 19.63 -20.98 -7.34
C MET A 130 19.94 -20.79 -8.83
N LEU A 131 20.65 -19.72 -9.21
CA LEU A 131 21.10 -19.52 -10.58
C LEU A 131 22.02 -20.67 -11.05
N SER A 132 22.98 -21.07 -10.22
CA SER A 132 23.90 -22.17 -10.54
C SER A 132 23.15 -23.51 -10.68
N PHE A 133 22.11 -23.72 -9.87
CA PHE A 133 21.22 -24.88 -9.96
C PHE A 133 20.42 -24.90 -11.27
N ILE A 134 19.82 -23.77 -11.67
CA ILE A 134 19.05 -23.72 -12.93
C ILE A 134 19.97 -23.89 -14.16
N GLU A 135 21.21 -23.40 -14.12
CA GLU A 135 22.18 -23.56 -15.22
C GLU A 135 22.68 -25.01 -15.38
N SER A 136 22.61 -25.82 -14.33
CA SER A 136 23.08 -27.21 -14.31
C SER A 136 21.96 -28.25 -14.41
N SER A 137 20.70 -27.82 -14.56
CA SER A 137 19.53 -28.69 -14.62
C SER A 137 18.81 -28.63 -15.96
N ASP A 138 17.92 -29.59 -16.22
CA ASP A 138 17.12 -29.68 -17.46
C ASP A 138 15.88 -28.75 -17.46
N LEU A 139 15.90 -27.69 -16.64
CA LEU A 139 14.81 -26.74 -16.50
C LEU A 139 14.68 -25.83 -17.73
N LYS A 140 13.46 -25.39 -18.03
CA LYS A 140 13.16 -24.61 -19.23
C LYS A 140 12.96 -23.13 -18.91
N ASN A 141 13.77 -22.28 -19.53
CA ASN A 141 13.60 -20.83 -19.49
C ASN A 141 12.26 -20.40 -20.11
N GLY A 142 11.57 -19.47 -19.47
CA GLY A 142 10.22 -19.02 -19.82
C GLY A 142 9.09 -19.90 -19.29
N VAL A 143 9.40 -21.06 -18.70
CA VAL A 143 8.41 -21.99 -18.11
C VAL A 143 8.69 -22.21 -16.63
N ASP A 144 9.87 -22.73 -16.29
CA ASP A 144 10.25 -23.08 -14.92
C ASP A 144 10.90 -21.90 -14.18
N PHE A 145 11.67 -21.12 -14.93
CA PHE A 145 12.34 -19.88 -14.50
C PHE A 145 12.30 -18.86 -15.64
N LEU A 146 12.64 -17.61 -15.34
CA LEU A 146 12.82 -16.56 -16.35
C LEU A 146 14.22 -15.97 -16.23
N LEU A 147 15.13 -16.31 -17.14
CA LEU A 147 16.46 -15.74 -17.27
C LEU A 147 16.52 -14.85 -18.51
N VAL A 148 16.88 -13.58 -18.31
CA VAL A 148 17.00 -12.59 -19.38
C VAL A 148 18.38 -11.96 -19.28
N ASN A 149 19.23 -12.21 -20.27
CA ASN A 149 20.63 -11.75 -20.30
C ASN A 149 20.88 -10.72 -21.43
N GLU A 150 19.89 -10.47 -22.29
CA GLU A 150 20.05 -9.62 -23.45
C GLU A 150 19.97 -8.12 -23.10
N TYR A 151 20.67 -7.31 -23.89
CA TYR A 151 20.64 -5.84 -23.80
C TYR A 151 19.32 -5.28 -24.34
N ARG A 152 18.68 -4.37 -23.58
CA ARG A 152 17.43 -3.67 -23.97
C ARG A 152 16.27 -4.61 -24.32
N LYS A 153 16.18 -5.75 -23.65
CA LYS A 153 15.07 -6.68 -23.86
C LYS A 153 13.78 -6.15 -23.22
N LEU A 154 12.69 -6.12 -23.99
CA LEU A 154 11.34 -5.97 -23.46
C LEU A 154 10.72 -7.36 -23.31
N VAL A 155 10.36 -7.72 -22.08
CA VAL A 155 9.65 -8.95 -21.76
C VAL A 155 8.26 -8.58 -21.29
N LYS A 156 7.25 -9.14 -21.97
CA LYS A 156 5.86 -8.96 -21.62
C LYS A 156 5.31 -10.24 -21.00
N LEU A 157 4.66 -10.11 -19.86
CA LEU A 157 4.02 -11.18 -19.12
C LEU A 157 2.50 -11.09 -19.22
N THR A 158 1.80 -12.18 -18.93
CA THR A 158 0.34 -12.20 -19.04
C THR A 158 -0.31 -11.22 -18.06
N ASN A 159 -1.24 -10.41 -18.55
CA ASN A 159 -1.94 -9.41 -17.76
C ASN A 159 -3.02 -10.04 -16.87
N ASN A 160 -3.16 -9.57 -15.64
CA ASN A 160 -4.17 -9.99 -14.66
C ASN A 160 -4.16 -11.49 -14.28
N GLU A 161 -3.17 -12.26 -14.73
CA GLU A 161 -2.94 -13.65 -14.37
C GLU A 161 -1.63 -13.82 -13.60
N TRP A 162 -1.54 -14.87 -12.79
CA TRP A 162 -0.30 -15.18 -12.09
C TRP A 162 0.72 -15.74 -13.06
N ASN A 163 1.84 -15.04 -13.19
CA ASN A 163 3.03 -15.52 -13.88
C ASN A 163 3.90 -16.25 -12.84
N ASP A 164 3.82 -17.57 -12.83
CA ASP A 164 4.46 -18.43 -11.82
C ASP A 164 5.78 -19.00 -12.34
N TYR A 165 6.88 -18.63 -11.69
CA TYR A 165 8.24 -19.09 -12.00
C TYR A 165 8.86 -19.73 -10.75
N LYS A 166 8.71 -21.04 -10.64
CA LYS A 166 9.09 -21.83 -9.45
C LYS A 166 10.54 -21.65 -9.03
N PHE A 167 11.47 -21.48 -9.98
CA PHE A 167 12.90 -21.41 -9.68
C PHE A 167 13.51 -20.01 -9.74
N GLY A 168 12.72 -19.01 -10.13
CA GLY A 168 13.15 -17.62 -10.06
C GLY A 168 12.97 -16.81 -11.34
N ILE A 169 13.08 -15.49 -11.18
CA ILE A 169 13.23 -14.52 -12.25
C ILE A 169 14.57 -13.80 -12.08
N PHE A 170 15.39 -13.83 -13.12
CA PHE A 170 16.76 -13.33 -13.16
C PHE A 170 16.94 -12.37 -14.34
N LEU A 171 16.96 -11.06 -14.07
CA LEU A 171 17.19 -10.00 -15.05
C LEU A 171 18.67 -9.58 -14.99
N PHE A 172 19.50 -10.21 -15.81
CA PHE A 172 20.96 -10.10 -15.79
C PHE A 172 21.54 -9.17 -16.85
N GLY A 173 20.84 -9.00 -17.97
CA GLY A 173 21.18 -8.02 -18.99
C GLY A 173 20.93 -6.58 -18.52
N GLU A 174 21.42 -5.63 -19.30
CA GLU A 174 21.20 -4.20 -19.05
C GLU A 174 19.95 -3.71 -19.77
N LYS A 175 19.28 -2.71 -19.18
CA LYS A 175 18.09 -2.03 -19.74
C LYS A 175 16.94 -2.97 -20.05
N ILE A 176 16.82 -4.08 -19.31
CA ILE A 176 15.70 -5.00 -19.44
C ILE A 176 14.45 -4.32 -18.88
N THR A 177 13.33 -4.43 -19.57
CA THR A 177 12.02 -4.01 -19.05
C THR A 177 11.09 -5.21 -19.00
N LEU A 178 10.69 -5.59 -17.80
CA LEU A 178 9.63 -6.57 -17.56
C LEU A 178 8.31 -5.82 -17.34
N THR A 179 7.29 -6.10 -18.14
CA THR A 179 5.98 -5.43 -18.07
C THR A 179 4.86 -6.42 -18.41
N VAL A 180 3.61 -5.96 -18.45
CA VAL A 180 2.46 -6.76 -18.85
C VAL A 180 2.15 -6.60 -20.33
N ASP A 181 1.64 -7.65 -20.95
CA ASP A 181 1.00 -7.59 -22.26
C ASP A 181 -0.44 -7.10 -22.08
N CYS A 182 -0.63 -5.78 -22.19
CA CYS A 182 -1.93 -5.14 -22.10
C CYS A 182 -2.30 -4.53 -23.46
N ASN A 183 -3.55 -4.74 -23.89
CA ASN A 183 -4.07 -4.10 -25.08
C ASN A 183 -4.65 -2.72 -24.74
N LYS A 184 -3.88 -1.67 -25.03
CA LYS A 184 -4.32 -0.28 -24.79
C LYS A 184 -5.57 0.10 -25.59
N ASP A 185 -5.79 -0.51 -26.76
CA ASP A 185 -6.96 -0.22 -27.60
C ASP A 185 -8.26 -0.71 -26.95
N ASN A 186 -8.17 -1.76 -26.12
CA ASN A 186 -9.28 -2.30 -25.35
C ASN A 186 -9.48 -1.61 -23.99
N GLN A 187 -8.72 -0.55 -23.69
CA GLN A 187 -8.68 0.10 -22.37
C GLN A 187 -8.34 -0.88 -21.22
N GLU A 188 -7.55 -1.93 -21.52
CA GLU A 188 -7.12 -2.87 -20.50
C GLU A 188 -6.13 -2.21 -19.54
N LEU A 189 -6.41 -2.35 -18.24
CA LEU A 189 -5.53 -1.87 -17.18
C LEU A 189 -4.43 -2.91 -16.92
N GLY A 190 -3.21 -2.44 -16.69
CA GLY A 190 -2.04 -3.29 -16.45
C GLY A 190 -1.96 -3.74 -14.99
N TYR A 191 -2.19 -5.03 -14.78
CA TYR A 191 -2.07 -5.71 -13.49
C TYR A 191 -1.07 -6.86 -13.60
N LEU A 192 0.18 -6.58 -13.23
CA LEU A 192 1.25 -7.56 -13.17
C LEU A 192 1.17 -8.38 -11.88
N LYS A 193 1.00 -9.70 -12.00
CA LYS A 193 1.09 -10.63 -10.87
C LYS A 193 2.22 -11.61 -11.13
N ILE A 194 3.22 -11.61 -10.26
CA ILE A 194 4.38 -12.51 -10.35
C ILE A 194 4.47 -13.32 -9.07
N LYS A 195 4.48 -14.64 -9.21
CA LYS A 195 4.83 -15.56 -8.13
C LYS A 195 6.15 -16.22 -8.47
N THR A 196 7.11 -16.15 -7.56
CA THR A 196 8.42 -16.75 -7.81
C THR A 196 9.17 -17.06 -6.52
N SER A 197 10.08 -18.03 -6.56
CA SER A 197 10.96 -18.29 -5.42
C SER A 197 12.00 -17.19 -5.24
N HIS A 198 12.65 -16.78 -6.32
CA HIS A 198 13.75 -15.81 -6.32
C HIS A 198 13.48 -14.70 -7.33
N LEU A 199 13.75 -13.45 -6.96
CA LEU A 199 13.72 -12.34 -7.89
C LEU A 199 15.05 -11.59 -7.82
N TRP A 200 15.81 -11.62 -8.91
CA TRP A 200 17.08 -10.90 -9.03
C TRP A 200 17.08 -9.93 -10.21
N ILE A 201 17.09 -8.64 -9.93
CA ILE A 201 17.37 -7.57 -10.90
C ILE A 201 18.82 -7.14 -10.69
N LYS A 202 19.73 -7.63 -11.54
CA LYS A 202 21.17 -7.45 -11.34
C LYS A 202 21.65 -6.05 -11.72
N ASP A 203 21.19 -5.55 -12.87
CA ASP A 203 21.65 -4.28 -13.42
C ASP A 203 20.76 -3.11 -12.98
N PRO A 204 21.33 -1.96 -12.54
CA PRO A 204 20.56 -0.78 -12.12
C PRO A 204 19.66 -0.15 -13.20
N SER A 205 19.96 -0.39 -14.48
CA SER A 205 19.16 0.16 -15.59
C SER A 205 17.97 -0.71 -15.97
N SER A 206 17.90 -1.94 -15.43
CA SER A 206 16.80 -2.87 -15.65
C SER A 206 15.63 -2.58 -14.70
N LYS A 207 14.41 -2.90 -15.14
CA LYS A 207 13.19 -2.53 -14.41
C LYS A 207 12.02 -3.48 -14.61
N ILE A 208 11.18 -3.58 -13.57
CA ILE A 208 9.79 -4.06 -13.67
C ILE A 208 8.90 -2.82 -13.73
N ASP A 209 8.12 -2.65 -14.78
CA ASP A 209 7.45 -1.38 -15.08
C ASP A 209 5.98 -1.58 -15.47
N CYS A 210 5.09 -0.97 -14.71
CA CYS A 210 3.67 -0.84 -15.00
C CYS A 210 3.22 0.64 -14.98
N SER A 211 4.15 1.56 -15.24
CA SER A 211 3.85 2.98 -15.32
C SER A 211 2.90 3.29 -16.48
N GLU A 212 1.98 4.23 -16.27
CA GLU A 212 0.97 4.65 -17.25
C GLU A 212 0.00 3.55 -17.74
N LEU A 213 -0.08 2.44 -16.99
CA LEU A 213 -0.98 1.30 -17.29
C LEU A 213 -2.24 1.28 -16.39
N GLY A 214 -2.51 2.36 -15.66
CA GLY A 214 -3.73 2.55 -14.87
C GLY A 214 -4.86 3.15 -15.70
N TYR A 215 -5.81 3.80 -15.04
CA TYR A 215 -6.94 4.43 -15.73
C TYR A 215 -6.44 5.47 -16.74
N ALA A 216 -7.09 5.51 -17.90
CA ALA A 216 -6.81 6.51 -18.91
C ALA A 216 -7.14 7.92 -18.42
N HIS A 217 -6.76 8.94 -19.22
CA HIS A 217 -7.10 10.32 -18.95
C HIS A 217 -8.60 10.53 -18.68
N ASP A 218 -8.93 11.43 -17.76
CA ASP A 218 -10.29 11.71 -17.30
C ASP A 218 -11.07 10.45 -16.82
N GLN A 219 -10.37 9.38 -16.44
CA GLN A 219 -10.97 8.15 -15.89
C GLN A 219 -10.38 7.76 -14.53
N GLY A 220 -11.12 6.92 -13.81
CA GLY A 220 -10.78 6.42 -12.49
C GLY A 220 -11.52 7.13 -11.34
N PRO A 221 -11.52 6.53 -10.13
CA PRO A 221 -12.20 7.08 -8.95
C PRO A 221 -11.68 8.46 -8.55
N GLY A 222 -10.36 8.66 -8.67
CA GLY A 222 -9.67 9.92 -8.39
C GLY A 222 -9.27 10.67 -9.66
N ARG A 223 -10.01 10.54 -10.78
CA ARG A 223 -9.67 11.22 -12.04
C ARG A 223 -9.47 12.73 -11.88
N GLY A 224 -8.55 13.35 -12.60
CA GLY A 224 -8.47 14.81 -12.61
C GLY A 224 -9.78 15.47 -13.08
N GLY A 225 -10.01 16.69 -12.63
CA GLY A 225 -11.07 17.58 -13.08
C GLY A 225 -10.71 18.25 -14.41
N SER A 226 -11.70 18.36 -15.29
CA SER A 226 -11.52 19.02 -16.59
C SER A 226 -11.80 20.53 -16.45
N GLY A 227 -10.90 21.37 -16.95
CA GLY A 227 -10.93 22.81 -16.67
C GLY A 227 -10.14 23.64 -17.67
N LYS A 228 -9.89 24.92 -17.36
CA LYS A 228 -8.94 25.74 -18.14
C LYS A 228 -7.57 25.07 -18.16
N TRP A 229 -7.17 24.56 -17.00
CA TRP A 229 -6.06 23.64 -16.79
C TRP A 229 -6.60 22.35 -16.17
N GLY A 230 -6.14 21.21 -16.64
CA GLY A 230 -6.51 19.92 -16.10
C GLY A 230 -5.82 19.67 -14.76
N SER A 231 -6.59 19.25 -13.76
CA SER A 231 -6.03 18.89 -12.45
C SER A 231 -5.46 17.47 -12.47
N GLY A 232 -4.60 17.17 -11.49
CA GLY A 232 -3.97 15.85 -11.37
C GLY A 232 -4.95 14.78 -10.92
N GLY A 233 -4.75 13.55 -11.38
CA GLY A 233 -5.44 12.39 -10.80
C GLY A 233 -4.94 12.12 -9.38
N GLY A 234 -5.80 11.77 -8.44
CA GLY A 234 -5.43 11.34 -7.08
C GLY A 234 -5.32 9.82 -6.98
N TYR A 235 -4.36 9.31 -6.19
CA TYR A 235 -4.41 7.94 -5.66
C TYR A 235 -3.88 7.92 -4.22
N GLY A 236 -2.76 7.31 -3.82
CA GLY A 236 -2.28 7.35 -2.43
C GLY A 236 -2.17 8.75 -1.81
N THR A 237 -1.98 9.78 -2.62
CA THR A 237 -2.13 11.20 -2.22
C THR A 237 -3.04 11.96 -3.19
N LYS A 238 -3.50 13.14 -2.75
CA LYS A 238 -4.37 14.03 -3.54
C LYS A 238 -3.57 14.58 -4.73
N GLY A 239 -4.17 14.55 -5.93
CA GLY A 239 -3.60 15.24 -7.09
C GLY A 239 -3.67 16.75 -6.91
N SER A 240 -2.70 17.50 -7.47
CA SER A 240 -2.71 18.96 -7.32
C SER A 240 -3.86 19.60 -8.12
N GLU A 241 -4.35 20.72 -7.60
CA GLU A 241 -5.49 21.44 -8.15
C GLU A 241 -5.07 22.30 -9.35
N GLY A 242 -5.96 22.44 -10.33
CA GLY A 242 -5.76 23.35 -11.46
C GLY A 242 -6.14 24.78 -11.08
N GLU A 243 -5.47 25.79 -11.63
CA GLU A 243 -5.89 27.18 -11.48
C GLU A 243 -7.22 27.44 -12.25
N ASP A 244 -8.06 28.36 -11.77
CA ASP A 244 -9.31 28.78 -12.43
C ASP A 244 -10.29 27.63 -12.80
N LEU A 245 -10.50 26.67 -11.90
CA LEU A 245 -11.53 25.65 -12.08
C LEU A 245 -12.92 26.29 -11.97
N LEU A 246 -13.59 26.45 -13.14
CA LEU A 246 -14.93 27.05 -13.30
C LEU A 246 -16.07 26.21 -12.70
N ASP A 247 -15.78 24.96 -12.39
CA ASP A 247 -16.58 24.08 -11.57
C ASP A 247 -15.64 23.59 -10.48
N SER A 248 -16.11 23.45 -9.24
CA SER A 248 -15.40 22.95 -8.05
C SER A 248 -14.94 21.49 -8.20
N SER A 249 -14.25 21.21 -9.30
CA SER A 249 -13.67 19.95 -9.74
C SER A 249 -12.26 19.83 -9.16
N ILE A 250 -12.26 19.90 -7.82
CA ILE A 250 -11.16 19.70 -6.89
C ILE A 250 -10.29 18.54 -7.40
N GLY A 251 -8.95 18.73 -7.42
CA GLY A 251 -7.99 17.64 -7.64
C GLY A 251 -8.39 16.46 -6.76
N ARG A 252 -8.74 15.33 -7.38
CA ARG A 252 -9.70 14.43 -6.72
C ARG A 252 -9.10 13.73 -5.50
N GLU A 253 -10.01 13.48 -4.56
CA GLU A 253 -9.74 12.86 -3.27
C GLU A 253 -8.94 11.57 -3.42
N THR A 254 -8.17 11.29 -2.38
CA THR A 254 -7.48 10.01 -2.22
C THR A 254 -8.52 8.88 -2.14
N TYR A 255 -8.15 7.70 -2.62
CA TYR A 255 -8.98 6.51 -2.48
C TYR A 255 -8.12 5.26 -2.23
N GLY A 256 -8.83 4.16 -1.98
CA GLY A 256 -8.24 2.86 -1.68
C GLY A 256 -7.75 2.73 -0.25
N GLU A 257 -7.48 1.49 0.14
CA GLU A 257 -6.99 1.14 1.46
C GLU A 257 -5.49 1.46 1.59
N GLU A 258 -5.07 1.90 2.78
CA GLU A 258 -3.66 2.16 3.09
C GLU A 258 -2.79 0.89 3.08
N THR A 259 -3.35 -0.25 3.49
CA THR A 259 -2.58 -1.50 3.65
C THR A 259 -2.40 -2.28 2.34
N LEU A 260 -3.23 -2.07 1.33
CA LEU A 260 -3.28 -2.89 0.11
C LEU A 260 -3.56 -4.40 0.34
N LEU A 261 -4.03 -4.81 1.53
CA LEU A 261 -4.30 -6.22 1.82
C LEU A 261 -5.70 -6.67 1.38
N LYS A 262 -6.71 -5.81 1.48
CA LYS A 262 -8.08 -6.15 1.07
C LYS A 262 -8.32 -5.80 -0.39
N GLU A 263 -7.86 -4.62 -0.79
CA GLU A 263 -8.07 -4.09 -2.13
C GLU A 263 -6.83 -3.35 -2.64
N ILE A 264 -6.49 -3.59 -3.89
CA ILE A 264 -5.37 -2.96 -4.59
C ILE A 264 -5.95 -2.23 -5.79
N HIS A 265 -5.64 -0.94 -5.93
CA HIS A 265 -6.23 -0.14 -6.99
C HIS A 265 -5.21 0.36 -7.99
N PHE A 266 -5.68 0.58 -9.22
CA PHE A 266 -4.97 1.31 -10.24
C PHE A 266 -4.94 2.80 -9.90
N GLY A 267 -3.93 3.50 -10.41
CA GLY A 267 -3.89 4.96 -10.42
C GLY A 267 -4.94 5.55 -11.35
N SER A 268 -5.43 6.73 -11.03
CA SER A 268 -6.39 7.50 -11.83
C SER A 268 -5.70 8.39 -12.86
N GLY A 269 -6.36 8.65 -13.99
CA GLY A 269 -5.85 9.57 -15.00
C GLY A 269 -6.01 11.05 -14.60
N GLY A 270 -5.16 11.91 -15.15
CA GLY A 270 -5.26 13.36 -15.02
C GLY A 270 -6.44 13.93 -15.82
N GLY A 271 -6.78 15.19 -15.55
CA GLY A 271 -7.89 15.90 -16.17
C GLY A 271 -7.51 16.59 -17.48
N SER A 272 -8.49 16.76 -18.38
CA SER A 272 -8.35 17.52 -19.62
C SER A 272 -8.39 19.03 -19.44
N GLY A 273 -7.52 19.73 -20.17
CA GLY A 273 -7.58 21.18 -20.30
C GLY A 273 -8.59 21.59 -21.40
N ARG A 274 -9.06 22.84 -21.39
CA ARG A 274 -9.96 23.37 -22.43
C ARG A 274 -9.34 23.45 -23.83
N LYS A 275 -8.01 23.42 -23.90
CA LYS A 275 -7.31 23.44 -25.19
C LYS A 275 -7.52 22.08 -25.86
N SER A 276 -7.99 22.09 -27.09
CA SER A 276 -8.23 20.89 -27.92
C SER A 276 -6.98 20.00 -28.13
N SER A 277 -5.80 20.44 -27.68
CA SER A 277 -4.56 19.69 -27.73
C SER A 277 -4.02 19.28 -26.35
N SER A 278 -4.81 19.30 -25.28
CA SER A 278 -4.38 18.78 -23.98
C SER A 278 -4.30 17.26 -24.02
N HIS A 279 -3.22 16.69 -23.49
CA HIS A 279 -3.07 15.24 -23.37
C HIS A 279 -2.82 14.93 -21.90
N PRO A 280 -3.85 14.51 -21.14
CA PRO A 280 -3.66 14.22 -19.72
C PRO A 280 -2.91 12.90 -19.56
N GLY A 281 -2.21 12.77 -18.44
CA GLY A 281 -1.49 11.56 -18.12
C GLY A 281 -2.41 10.43 -17.66
N SER A 282 -2.10 9.20 -18.03
CA SER A 282 -2.77 8.00 -17.49
C SER A 282 -2.26 7.67 -16.08
N GLY A 283 -3.06 7.01 -15.25
CA GLY A 283 -2.60 6.52 -13.95
C GLY A 283 -1.59 5.38 -14.06
N GLY A 284 -0.94 5.03 -12.95
CA GLY A 284 -0.08 3.84 -12.84
C GLY A 284 -0.86 2.53 -12.70
N GLY A 285 -0.28 1.42 -13.16
CA GLY A 285 -0.86 0.09 -13.06
C GLY A 285 -0.76 -0.53 -11.65
N ILE A 286 -0.86 -1.86 -11.58
CA ILE A 286 -0.64 -2.62 -10.35
C ILE A 286 0.50 -3.61 -10.55
N ILE A 287 1.42 -3.67 -9.59
CA ILE A 287 2.43 -4.73 -9.49
C ILE A 287 2.19 -5.48 -8.19
N LYS A 288 1.94 -6.79 -8.27
CA LYS A 288 1.85 -7.70 -7.13
C LYS A 288 2.94 -8.77 -7.25
N LEU A 289 3.87 -8.78 -6.30
CA LEU A 289 4.98 -9.72 -6.23
C LEU A 289 4.79 -10.65 -5.03
N LEU A 290 4.78 -11.95 -5.27
CA LEU A 290 4.84 -12.99 -4.25
C LEU A 290 6.21 -13.67 -4.35
N ILE A 291 7.07 -13.43 -3.36
CA ILE A 291 8.46 -13.91 -3.38
C ILE A 291 8.66 -14.86 -2.22
N GLU A 292 8.93 -16.13 -2.51
CA GLU A 292 8.96 -17.18 -1.49
C GLU A 292 10.30 -17.26 -0.74
N GLN A 293 11.42 -16.96 -1.43
CA GLN A 293 12.76 -17.11 -0.86
C GLN A 293 13.51 -15.78 -0.80
N GLN A 294 13.91 -15.19 -1.93
CA GLN A 294 14.79 -14.02 -1.90
C GLN A 294 14.44 -12.97 -2.96
N LEU A 295 14.59 -11.71 -2.57
CA LEU A 295 14.50 -10.55 -3.44
C LEU A 295 15.83 -9.81 -3.43
N ILE A 296 16.49 -9.71 -4.58
CA ILE A 296 17.66 -8.86 -4.81
C ILE A 296 17.33 -7.92 -5.97
N ASN A 297 17.00 -6.68 -5.65
CA ASN A 297 16.74 -5.65 -6.64
C ASN A 297 17.85 -4.60 -6.61
N HIS A 298 18.64 -4.50 -7.68
CA HIS A 298 19.56 -3.37 -7.91
C HIS A 298 19.00 -2.35 -8.91
N GLY A 299 17.96 -2.72 -9.65
CA GLY A 299 17.26 -1.88 -10.63
C GLY A 299 16.07 -1.15 -10.02
N SER A 300 14.95 -1.14 -10.76
CA SER A 300 13.73 -0.46 -10.29
C SER A 300 12.42 -1.21 -10.52
N ILE A 301 11.47 -1.02 -9.62
CA ILE A 301 10.09 -1.53 -9.71
C ILE A 301 9.16 -0.32 -9.70
N ARG A 302 8.42 -0.08 -10.79
CA ARG A 302 7.72 1.20 -11.00
C ARG A 302 6.27 1.02 -11.39
N SER A 303 5.39 1.79 -10.78
CA SER A 303 4.01 1.96 -11.19
C SER A 303 3.65 3.45 -11.16
N ASN A 304 4.37 4.26 -11.93
CA ASN A 304 4.22 5.70 -11.91
C ASN A 304 3.05 6.16 -12.80
N GLY A 305 2.49 7.32 -12.49
CA GLY A 305 1.54 8.01 -13.35
C GLY A 305 2.24 8.67 -14.55
N GLY A 306 1.50 8.82 -15.64
CA GLY A 306 1.95 9.47 -16.85
C GLY A 306 1.88 10.98 -16.75
N ASN A 307 2.76 11.65 -17.50
CA ASN A 307 2.81 13.11 -17.51
C ASN A 307 1.66 13.72 -18.32
N GLY A 308 1.11 14.83 -17.84
CA GLY A 308 0.19 15.67 -18.57
C GLY A 308 0.92 16.64 -19.52
N TRP A 309 0.34 16.88 -20.69
CA TRP A 309 0.87 17.76 -21.73
C TRP A 309 -0.12 18.84 -22.15
N ARG A 310 0.40 20.04 -22.48
CA ARG A 310 -0.39 21.18 -22.99
C ARG A 310 -1.64 21.46 -22.16
N SER A 311 -1.44 21.69 -20.86
CA SER A 311 -2.52 21.98 -19.91
C SER A 311 -3.33 20.76 -19.45
N GLY A 312 -2.95 19.53 -19.84
CA GLY A 312 -3.46 18.31 -19.21
C GLY A 312 -2.82 18.08 -17.84
N GLY A 313 -3.59 17.52 -16.90
CA GLY A 313 -3.07 17.09 -15.60
C GLY A 313 -2.29 15.78 -15.70
N GLY A 314 -1.37 15.56 -14.77
CA GLY A 314 -0.67 14.28 -14.62
C GLY A 314 -1.56 13.18 -14.05
N GLY A 315 -1.34 11.95 -14.46
CA GLY A 315 -1.99 10.78 -13.85
C GLY A 315 -1.37 10.45 -12.50
N SER A 316 -2.12 9.81 -11.61
CA SER A 316 -1.58 9.40 -10.31
C SER A 316 -0.66 8.18 -10.43
N GLY A 317 0.19 7.96 -9.45
CA GLY A 317 0.84 6.66 -9.25
C GLY A 317 -0.18 5.52 -9.08
N GLY A 318 0.29 4.28 -9.24
CA GLY A 318 -0.49 3.06 -9.05
C GLY A 318 -0.14 2.33 -7.76
N SER A 319 -0.28 1.01 -7.74
CA SER A 319 0.01 0.18 -6.56
C SER A 319 1.18 -0.77 -6.76
N ILE A 320 2.03 -0.91 -5.74
CA ILE A 320 3.02 -1.99 -5.64
C ILE A 320 2.82 -2.72 -4.33
N LEU A 321 2.52 -4.03 -4.41
CA LEU A 321 2.43 -4.93 -3.28
C LEU A 321 3.52 -6.00 -3.39
N ILE A 322 4.38 -6.10 -2.38
CA ILE A 322 5.42 -7.12 -2.30
C ILE A 322 5.18 -7.96 -1.05
N GLU A 323 4.95 -9.25 -1.24
CA GLU A 323 4.77 -10.23 -0.17
C GLU A 323 5.96 -11.20 -0.15
N LEU A 324 6.76 -11.14 0.91
CA LEU A 324 7.87 -12.04 1.18
C LEU A 324 7.37 -13.22 2.02
N GLN A 325 7.07 -14.33 1.35
CA GLN A 325 6.55 -15.55 1.96
C GLN A 325 7.67 -16.54 2.24
N CYS A 326 8.44 -16.32 3.30
CA CYS A 326 9.35 -17.35 3.79
C CYS A 326 8.57 -18.61 4.23
N GLN A 327 8.49 -19.63 3.37
CA GLN A 327 7.62 -20.80 3.57
C GLN A 327 8.16 -21.83 4.57
N SER A 328 9.45 -21.80 4.91
CA SER A 328 10.01 -22.84 5.79
C SER A 328 9.64 -22.60 7.25
N GLN A 329 8.65 -23.36 7.74
CA GLN A 329 8.24 -23.37 9.15
C GLN A 329 9.35 -23.92 10.07
N SER A 330 10.21 -24.78 9.53
CA SER A 330 11.28 -25.48 10.24
C SER A 330 12.57 -24.68 10.34
N HIS A 331 12.88 -23.82 9.36
CA HIS A 331 14.07 -22.99 9.37
C HIS A 331 13.72 -21.55 8.96
N PRO A 332 13.96 -20.55 9.82
CA PRO A 332 13.76 -19.16 9.41
C PRO A 332 14.68 -18.86 8.22
N ASN A 333 14.12 -18.38 7.12
CA ASN A 333 14.91 -17.91 5.99
C ASN A 333 15.77 -16.73 6.47
N THR A 334 17.07 -16.92 6.47
CA THR A 334 18.08 -15.93 6.87
C THR A 334 18.59 -15.10 5.70
N LEU A 335 18.09 -15.35 4.49
CA LEU A 335 18.54 -14.67 3.29
C LEU A 335 18.20 -13.18 3.38
N LYS A 336 19.21 -12.36 3.10
CA LYS A 336 19.04 -10.91 3.08
C LYS A 336 18.31 -10.50 1.81
N HIS A 337 17.27 -9.71 1.96
CA HIS A 337 16.63 -9.01 0.84
C HIS A 337 17.39 -7.71 0.55
N THR A 338 17.55 -7.39 -0.73
CA THR A 338 18.07 -6.10 -1.20
C THR A 338 16.98 -5.41 -2.00
N PHE A 339 16.63 -4.20 -1.62
CA PHE A 339 15.64 -3.39 -2.33
C PHE A 339 16.36 -2.29 -3.12
N GLY A 340 16.03 -2.20 -4.40
CA GLY A 340 16.46 -1.13 -5.29
C GLY A 340 15.47 0.02 -5.23
N THR A 341 15.32 0.75 -6.33
CA THR A 341 14.35 1.83 -6.41
C THR A 341 12.94 1.28 -6.61
N ILE A 342 11.99 1.66 -5.75
CA ILE A 342 10.57 1.29 -5.87
C ILE A 342 9.76 2.57 -5.88
N THR A 343 8.98 2.81 -6.93
CA THR A 343 8.26 4.08 -7.09
C THR A 343 6.83 3.89 -7.58
N CYS A 344 5.93 4.68 -7.02
CA CYS A 344 4.58 4.90 -7.53
C CYS A 344 4.33 6.41 -7.62
N THR A 345 5.16 7.16 -8.34
CA THR A 345 5.06 8.63 -8.33
C THR A 345 3.97 9.14 -9.25
N GLY A 346 3.34 10.25 -8.88
CA GLY A 346 2.44 10.97 -9.77
C GLY A 346 3.17 11.52 -10.99
N GLY A 347 2.44 11.65 -12.10
CA GLY A 347 2.95 12.30 -13.30
C GLY A 347 2.99 13.82 -13.14
N ASN A 348 3.98 14.46 -13.75
CA ASN A 348 4.07 15.92 -13.82
C ASN A 348 3.22 16.45 -14.96
N SER A 349 2.93 17.75 -14.93
CA SER A 349 2.25 18.46 -16.00
C SER A 349 3.17 19.49 -16.65
N SER A 350 2.92 19.79 -17.93
CA SER A 350 3.57 20.90 -18.64
C SER A 350 2.53 21.95 -19.07
N GLY A 351 2.90 23.23 -18.96
CA GLY A 351 2.06 24.33 -19.42
C GLY A 351 0.82 24.59 -18.56
N GLY A 352 1.00 24.65 -17.24
CA GLY A 352 0.00 25.11 -16.28
C GLY A 352 -1.01 24.06 -15.80
N GLY A 353 -0.92 22.81 -16.28
CA GLY A 353 -1.68 21.70 -15.67
C GLY A 353 -1.13 21.36 -14.28
N SER A 354 -1.75 20.40 -13.60
CA SER A 354 -1.36 20.01 -12.24
C SER A 354 -0.77 18.60 -12.19
N SER A 355 0.17 18.34 -11.27
CA SER A 355 0.75 17.02 -11.04
C SER A 355 -0.26 16.03 -10.47
N GLY A 356 -0.16 14.77 -10.89
CA GLY A 356 -0.89 13.66 -10.28
C GLY A 356 -0.41 13.39 -8.85
N GLY A 357 -1.28 12.77 -8.06
CA GLY A 357 -0.96 12.27 -6.73
C GLY A 357 -0.07 11.03 -6.81
N GLU A 358 0.64 10.77 -5.72
CA GLU A 358 1.44 9.58 -5.54
C GLU A 358 0.54 8.34 -5.39
N GLY A 359 1.10 7.17 -5.63
CA GLY A 359 0.45 5.88 -5.43
C GLY A 359 0.77 5.25 -4.09
N ARG A 360 0.62 3.93 -3.99
CA ARG A 360 0.85 3.19 -2.74
C ARG A 360 1.86 2.07 -2.93
N ILE A 361 2.74 1.90 -1.96
CA ILE A 361 3.70 0.80 -1.88
C ILE A 361 3.51 0.11 -0.53
N ALA A 362 3.27 -1.21 -0.55
CA ALA A 362 3.22 -2.03 0.65
C ALA A 362 4.17 -3.21 0.51
N ILE A 363 4.97 -3.45 1.54
CA ILE A 363 5.91 -4.57 1.61
C ILE A 363 5.62 -5.36 2.89
N TYR A 364 5.25 -6.62 2.72
CA TYR A 364 4.97 -7.56 3.80
C TYR A 364 6.05 -8.63 3.86
N GLY A 365 6.50 -8.97 5.07
CA GLY A 365 7.43 -10.06 5.29
C GLY A 365 7.21 -10.72 6.64
N SER A 366 7.48 -12.01 6.70
CA SER A 366 7.45 -12.80 7.94
C SER A 366 8.88 -12.98 8.46
N THR A 367 9.37 -12.05 9.28
CA THR A 367 10.62 -12.30 10.03
C THR A 367 10.27 -12.93 11.37
N LYS A 368 10.56 -14.22 11.57
CA LYS A 368 10.68 -14.78 12.92
C LYS A 368 11.97 -14.23 13.53
N PHE A 369 11.88 -13.12 14.27
CA PHE A 369 13.00 -12.66 15.08
C PHE A 369 13.18 -13.61 16.27
N ASN A 370 14.23 -14.43 16.25
CA ASN A 370 14.83 -14.87 17.50
C ASN A 370 15.35 -13.61 18.21
N ARG A 371 14.93 -13.40 19.47
CA ARG A 371 15.34 -12.28 20.32
C ARG A 371 16.87 -12.12 20.35
N ILE A 372 17.44 -11.31 19.47
CA ILE A 372 18.76 -10.67 19.63
C ILE A 372 18.69 -9.31 18.92
N SER A 373 19.03 -8.28 19.69
CA SER A 373 19.18 -6.85 19.39
C SER A 373 19.20 -6.42 17.92
N LEU A 374 18.16 -5.69 17.52
CA LEU A 374 18.12 -4.98 16.24
C LEU A 374 18.80 -3.60 16.40
N PHE A 375 20.08 -3.51 16.06
CA PHE A 375 20.75 -2.23 15.82
C PHE A 375 20.43 -1.77 14.39
N LEU A 376 19.38 -0.96 14.20
CA LEU A 376 19.25 -0.14 12.99
C LEU A 376 20.15 1.09 13.16
N ILE A 377 21.29 1.10 12.48
CA ILE A 377 22.11 2.31 12.34
C ILE A 377 21.43 3.21 11.31
N PHE A 378 20.64 4.18 11.78
CA PHE A 378 20.28 5.36 10.99
C PHE A 378 21.40 6.40 11.13
N GLN A 379 22.18 6.63 10.08
CA GLN A 379 23.11 7.77 10.01
C GLN A 379 22.31 9.06 9.79
N LEU A 380 21.93 9.70 10.89
CA LEU A 380 21.52 11.10 10.92
C LEU A 380 22.74 11.99 10.65
N ARG A 381 22.89 12.49 9.41
CA ARG A 381 23.74 13.67 9.14
C ARG A 381 22.87 14.93 9.10
N LYS A 382 22.76 15.61 10.23
CA LYS A 382 22.45 17.05 10.28
C LYS A 382 23.75 17.84 10.05
N TYR A 383 23.81 18.66 9.00
CA TYR A 383 24.03 20.13 9.07
C TYR A 383 24.45 20.76 7.71
N ASN A 384 23.80 21.90 7.43
CA ASN A 384 24.16 23.06 6.61
C ASN A 384 24.12 23.02 5.07
N ALA A 385 23.01 23.60 4.57
CA ALA A 385 22.91 24.65 3.55
C ALA A 385 23.65 24.48 2.21
N LEU A 386 22.88 24.14 1.17
CA LEU A 386 22.73 24.79 -0.15
C LEU A 386 22.49 23.74 -1.24
N TYR A 387 21.26 23.76 -1.77
CA TYR A 387 20.82 23.21 -3.06
C TYR A 387 21.37 21.82 -3.47
N TRP A 388 20.67 20.75 -3.06
CA TRP A 388 20.48 19.53 -3.84
C TRP A 388 19.18 18.86 -3.37
N ASN A 389 18.25 18.58 -4.30
CA ASN A 389 17.00 17.88 -4.01
C ASN A 389 17.29 16.41 -3.70
N ALA A 390 17.40 16.07 -2.41
CA ALA A 390 17.33 14.71 -1.90
C ALA A 390 16.03 14.59 -1.09
N PHE A 391 15.08 13.79 -1.58
CA PHE A 391 13.83 13.52 -0.86
C PHE A 391 14.11 12.60 0.33
N GLU A 392 13.79 13.07 1.54
CA GLU A 392 13.83 12.30 2.78
C GLU A 392 12.64 11.32 2.82
N CYS A 393 12.95 10.02 2.98
CA CYS A 393 11.95 8.99 3.23
C CYS A 393 11.69 8.91 4.74
N THR A 394 10.51 9.36 5.19
CA THR A 394 10.09 9.18 6.58
C THR A 394 9.35 7.86 6.69
N VAL A 395 9.99 6.84 7.26
CA VAL A 395 9.36 5.54 7.52
C VAL A 395 8.66 5.60 8.87
N GLU A 396 7.33 5.74 8.87
CA GLU A 396 6.54 5.48 10.08
C GLU A 396 6.37 3.97 10.26
N THR A 397 7.00 3.42 11.30
CA THR A 397 6.82 2.01 11.67
C THR A 397 5.55 1.89 12.51
N ILE A 398 4.43 1.48 11.90
CA ILE A 398 3.22 1.14 12.67
C ILE A 398 3.40 -0.28 13.21
N GLN A 399 3.76 -0.40 14.49
CA GLN A 399 3.79 -1.69 15.19
C GLN A 399 2.37 -2.13 15.56
N HIS A 400 1.74 -2.93 14.71
CA HIS A 400 0.49 -3.59 15.07
C HIS A 400 0.77 -4.90 15.82
N LYS A 401 0.85 -4.83 17.15
CA LYS A 401 0.97 -6.02 18.00
C LYS A 401 -0.39 -6.73 18.06
N LYS A 402 -0.61 -7.73 17.21
CA LYS A 402 -1.76 -8.65 17.34
C LYS A 402 -1.51 -9.51 18.58
N LYS A 403 -2.39 -9.42 19.59
CA LYS A 403 -2.12 -9.89 20.97
C LYS A 403 -2.02 -11.41 21.15
N ASN A 404 -1.96 -12.22 20.09
CA ASN A 404 -1.93 -13.70 20.16
C ASN A 404 -1.10 -14.35 19.02
N ASP A 405 -0.22 -13.61 18.35
CA ASP A 405 0.68 -14.18 17.34
C ASP A 405 2.08 -13.65 17.63
N ASP A 406 3.06 -14.53 17.84
CA ASP A 406 4.48 -14.15 18.04
C ASP A 406 5.12 -13.58 16.75
N ARG A 407 4.30 -13.23 15.76
CA ARG A 407 4.68 -12.61 14.50
C ARG A 407 4.58 -11.09 14.64
N LEU A 408 5.73 -10.43 14.60
CA LEU A 408 5.78 -9.00 14.31
C LEU A 408 5.45 -8.79 12.83
N LEU A 409 4.28 -8.23 12.54
CA LEU A 409 3.96 -7.69 11.24
C LEU A 409 4.65 -6.33 11.12
N PHE A 410 5.67 -6.23 10.27
CA PHE A 410 6.23 -4.95 9.88
C PHE A 410 5.41 -4.42 8.71
N VAL A 411 4.63 -3.37 8.95
CA VAL A 411 4.01 -2.59 7.88
C VAL A 411 4.91 -1.38 7.65
N CYS A 412 5.68 -1.41 6.57
CA CYS A 412 6.40 -0.24 6.09
C CYS A 412 5.47 0.49 5.12
N VAL A 413 4.77 1.51 5.60
CA VAL A 413 4.04 2.44 4.73
C VAL A 413 5.02 3.55 4.37
N VAL A 414 5.49 3.55 3.12
CA VAL A 414 6.36 4.62 2.63
C VAL A 414 5.48 5.75 2.15
N PHE A 415 5.47 6.86 2.89
CA PHE A 415 4.88 8.11 2.43
C PHE A 415 5.94 8.91 1.67
N ILE A 416 5.68 9.14 0.39
CA ILE A 416 6.43 10.10 -0.42
C ILE A 416 5.63 11.40 -0.35
N SER A 417 6.11 12.37 0.43
CA SER A 417 5.49 13.70 0.59
C SER A 417 6.20 14.75 -0.25
#